data_AF-A0A7X8ZZP2-F1
#
_entry.id   AF-A0A7X8ZZP2-F1
#
_cell.length_a   1.000
_cell.length_b   1.000
_cell.length_c   1.000
_cell.angle_alpha   90.00
_cell.angle_beta   90.00
_cell.angle_gamma   90.00
#
_symmetry.space_group_name_H-M   'P 1'
#
loop_
_entity.id
_entity.type
_entity.pdbx_description
1 polymer ?
#
loop_
_entity_poly.entity_id
_entity_poly.type
_entity_poly.pdbx_seq_one_letter_code
_entity_poly.pdbx_strand_id
1 'polypeptide(L)' 'MRAARFYDQEDIRIEDIERPTAGPDDVLIDIAWCGICGTDIHEYQDGPIFIPP' A
#
# COMPACT_ATOMS: atom_id res chain seq x y z
N MET A 1 -2.87 11.72 5.31
CA MET A 1 -1.57 11.05 5.49
C MET A 1 -1.11 10.57 4.14
N ARG A 2 0.18 10.71 3.85
CA ARG A 2 0.75 10.32 2.56
C ARG A 2 0.85 8.79 2.47
N ALA A 3 0.35 8.21 1.38
CA ALA A 3 0.37 6.77 1.13
C ALA A 3 0.71 6.46 -0.33
N ALA A 4 1.33 5.30 -0.56
CA ALA A 4 1.44 4.69 -1.89
C ALA A 4 0.29 3.70 -2.09
N ARG A 5 -0.50 3.86 -3.15
CA ARG A 5 -1.66 3.01 -3.44
C ARG A 5 -1.58 2.44 -4.85
N PHE A 6 -1.79 1.14 -4.95
CA PHE A 6 -1.88 0.40 -6.20
C PHE A 6 -3.32 0.44 -6.72
N TYR A 7 -3.49 0.85 -7.96
CA TYR A 7 -4.79 0.90 -8.65
C TYR A 7 -4.89 -0.13 -9.77
N ASP A 8 -3.79 -0.33 -10.51
CA ASP A 8 -3.67 -1.32 -11.58
C ASP A 8 -2.18 -1.52 -11.93
N GLN A 9 -1.90 -2.41 -12.87
CA GLN A 9 -0.60 -2.56 -13.51
C GLN A 9 -0.03 -1.19 -13.91
N GLU A 10 1.22 -0.96 -13.54
CA GLU A 10 1.95 0.30 -13.76
C GLU A 10 1.30 1.56 -13.14
N ASP A 11 0.26 1.41 -12.29
CA ASP A 11 -0.48 2.52 -11.68
C ASP A 11 -0.39 2.49 -10.14
N ILE A 12 0.75 2.95 -9.63
CA ILE A 12 0.94 3.27 -8.21
C ILE A 12 0.98 4.78 -8.06
N ARG A 13 0.11 5.30 -7.18
CA ARG A 13 -0.01 6.74 -6.92
C ARG A 13 0.41 7.05 -5.50
N ILE A 14 1.11 8.18 -5.35
CA ILE A 14 1.42 8.75 -4.05
C ILE A 14 0.40 9.86 -3.76
N GLU A 15 -0.48 9.63 -2.81
CA GLU A 15 -1.58 10.55 -2.50
C GLU A 15 -1.78 10.75 -1.00
N ASP A 16 -2.50 11.83 -0.66
CA ASP A 16 -2.96 12.09 0.69
C ASP A 16 -4.32 11.43 0.92
N ILE A 17 -4.38 10.54 1.90
CA ILE A 17 -5.61 9.86 2.33
C ILE A 17 -6.01 10.27 3.74
N GLU A 18 -7.24 9.96 4.14
CA GLU A 18 -7.65 10.12 5.54
C GLU A 18 -6.81 9.23 6.47
N ARG A 19 -6.47 9.73 7.66
CA ARG A 19 -5.76 8.93 8.66
C ARG A 19 -6.73 7.89 9.23
N PRO A 20 -6.37 6.59 9.29
CA PRO A 20 -7.23 5.58 9.88
C PRO A 20 -7.42 5.81 11.39
N THR A 21 -8.56 5.38 11.90
CA THR A 21 -8.85 5.37 13.35
C THR A 21 -8.73 3.94 13.86
N ALA A 22 -8.00 3.72 14.96
CA ALA A 22 -7.92 2.41 15.60
C ALA A 22 -9.22 2.06 16.31
N GLY A 23 -9.70 0.83 16.10
CA GLY A 23 -10.73 0.21 16.91
C GLY A 23 -10.21 -0.24 18.28
N PRO A 24 -11.06 -0.90 19.08
CA PRO A 24 -10.70 -1.34 20.44
C PRO A 24 -9.49 -2.29 20.52
N ASP A 25 -9.29 -3.10 19.48
CA ASP A 25 -8.25 -4.13 19.42
C ASP A 25 -7.11 -3.80 18.43
N ASP A 26 -7.12 -2.59 17.85
CA ASP A 26 -6.14 -2.15 16.87
C ASP A 26 -5.06 -1.27 17.51
N VAL A 27 -3.91 -1.20 16.84
CA VAL A 27 -2.87 -0.20 17.13
C VAL A 27 -2.56 0.61 15.88
N LEU A 28 -2.39 1.92 16.04
CA LEU A 28 -1.87 2.78 14.97
C LEU A 28 -0.35 2.86 15.07
N ILE A 29 0.32 2.52 13.98
CA ILE A 29 1.78 2.53 13.87
C ILE A 29 2.19 3.70 12.98
N ASP A 30 3.09 4.54 13.50
CA ASP A 30 3.77 5.55 12.69
C ASP A 30 4.98 4.90 12.01
N ILE A 31 4.89 4.70 10.69
CA ILE A 31 5.87 3.93 9.92
C ILE A 31 7.17 4.73 9.78
N ALA A 32 8.25 4.24 10.39
CA ALA A 32 9.57 4.81 10.23
C ALA A 32 10.26 4.36 8.93
N TRP A 33 10.12 3.08 8.57
CA TRP A 33 10.75 2.46 7.40
C TRP A 33 9.88 1.34 6.85
N CYS A 34 9.84 1.19 5.52
CA CYS A 34 9.21 0.09 4.81
C CYS A 34 10.10 -0.31 3.64
N GLY A 35 10.47 -1.59 3.56
CA GLY A 35 11.24 -2.13 2.44
C GLY A 35 10.33 -2.49 1.26
N ILE A 36 10.92 -2.56 0.06
CA ILE A 36 10.24 -3.05 -1.14
C ILE A 36 10.68 -4.50 -1.35
N CYS A 37 9.71 -5.42 -1.39
CA CYS A 37 9.91 -6.82 -1.72
C CYS A 37 9.91 -7.03 -3.24
N GLY A 38 10.50 -8.12 -3.72
CA GLY A 38 10.38 -8.51 -5.13
C GLY A 38 8.94 -8.72 -5.58
N THR A 39 8.05 -9.14 -4.68
CA THR A 39 6.61 -9.29 -4.98
C THR A 39 5.94 -7.95 -5.28
N ASP A 40 6.34 -6.86 -4.63
CA ASP A 40 5.79 -5.53 -4.91
C ASP A 40 6.15 -5.08 -6.34
N ILE A 41 7.35 -5.45 -6.80
CA ILE A 41 7.82 -5.18 -8.17
C ILE A 41 6.99 -6.00 -9.17
N HIS A 42 6.74 -7.27 -8.88
CA HIS A 42 5.91 -8.12 -9.74
C HIS A 42 4.47 -7.59 -9.85
N GLU A 43 3.85 -7.16 -8.75
CA GLU A 43 2.51 -6.54 -8.82
C GLU A 43 2.50 -5.29 -9.71
N TYR A 44 3.53 -4.45 -9.60
CA TYR A 44 3.63 -3.24 -10.41
C TYR A 44 3.81 -3.55 -11.91
N GLN A 45 4.67 -4.51 -12.25
CA GLN A 45 5.06 -4.79 -13.64
C GLN A 45 4.12 -5.74 -14.36
N ASP A 46 3.60 -6.74 -13.67
CA ASP A 46 2.87 -7.86 -14.28
C ASP A 46 1.35 -7.75 -14.03
N GLY A 47 0.92 -6.80 -13.20
CA GLY A 47 -0.47 -6.59 -12.81
C GLY A 47 -0.87 -7.37 -11.56
N PRO A 48 -2.17 -7.37 -11.21
CA PRO A 48 -2.66 -7.98 -9.98
C PRO A 48 -2.46 -9.51 -9.99
N ILE A 49 -1.38 -9.98 -9.34
CA ILE A 49 -1.05 -11.41 -9.22
C ILE A 49 -1.57 -11.96 -7.89
N PHE A 50 -1.30 -11.25 -6.79
CA PHE A 50 -1.70 -11.63 -5.44
C PHE A 50 -2.80 -10.73 -4.87
N ILE A 51 -2.94 -9.51 -5.38
CA ILE A 51 -4.03 -8.59 -5.00
C ILE A 51 -5.28 -8.94 -5.84
N PRO A 52 -6.42 -9.31 -5.22
CA PRO A 52 -7.64 -9.60 -5.95
C PRO A 52 -8.20 -8.34 -6.66
N PRO A 53 -8.91 -8.51 -7.81
CA PRO A 53 -9.47 -7.41 -8.59
C PRO A 53 -10.64 -6.70 -7.90
#